data_AF-A0A1T4XJB1-F1
#
_entry.id   AF-A0A1T4XJB1-F1
#
_cell.length_a   1.000
_cell.length_b   1.000
_cell.length_c   1.000
_cell.angle_alpha   90.00
_cell.angle_beta   90.00
_cell.angle_gamma   90.00
#
_symmetry.space_group_name_H-M   'P 1'
#
loop_
_entity.id
_entity.type
_entity.pdbx_description
1 polymer ?
#
loop_
_entity_poly.entity_id
_entity_poly.type
_entity_poly.pdbx_seq_one_letter_code
_entity_poly.pdbx_strand_id
1 'polypeptide(L)'
;MLAFLRKLLTLGIACGLAWLSVAFCLGGIVPYDFVESKTPPSALTDQWRVLGADQLLSISERAVLGNNLTKAERAASKALLRDPTHGGAATQLALIYFRQGKIMDADRMAERAQLLWPSRCSTNLSLVKYWQARGQVEKGLNTLPAGCKT
;
A
#
# COMPACT_ATOMS: atom_id res chain seq x y z
N MET A 1 31.29 30.55 54.45
CA MET A 1 31.92 30.13 53.18
C MET A 1 31.12 29.01 52.47
N LEU A 2 30.81 27.89 53.16
CA LEU A 2 30.13 26.73 52.56
C LEU A 2 28.71 27.01 52.01
N ALA A 3 27.92 27.86 52.69
CA ALA A 3 26.57 28.23 52.25
C ALA A 3 26.56 29.11 50.99
N PHE A 4 27.59 29.94 50.81
CA PHE A 4 27.74 30.78 49.62
C PHE A 4 28.12 29.94 48.40
N LEU A 5 29.01 28.96 48.59
CA LEU A 5 29.40 28.00 47.56
C LEU A 5 28.21 27.14 47.08
N ARG A 6 27.34 26.69 48.00
CA ARG A 6 26.11 25.96 47.65
C ARG A 6 25.15 26.80 46.82
N LYS A 7 24.96 28.08 47.16
CA LYS A 7 24.09 28.99 46.41
C LYS A 7 24.61 29.26 44.99
N LEU A 8 25.93 29.43 44.83
CA LEU A 8 26.57 29.54 43.52
C LEU A 8 26.39 28.28 42.68
N LEU A 9 26.55 27.10 43.28
CA LEU A 9 26.37 25.82 42.60
C LEU A 9 24.92 25.63 42.13
N THR A 10 23.94 25.94 42.97
CA THR A 10 22.52 25.86 42.60
C THR A 10 22.15 26.85 41.49
N LEU A 11 22.74 28.05 41.50
CA LEU A 11 22.51 29.05 40.46
C LEU A 11 23.08 28.59 39.12
N GLY A 12 24.28 27.99 39.12
CA GLY A 12 24.91 27.43 37.92
C GLY A 12 24.10 26.29 37.31
N ILE A 13 23.58 25.37 38.14
CA ILE A 13 22.73 24.26 37.67
C ILE A 13 21.43 24.80 37.06
N ALA A 14 20.78 25.76 37.73
CA ALA A 14 19.53 26.36 37.23
C ALA A 14 19.74 27.08 35.88
N CYS A 15 20.85 27.80 35.74
CA CYS A 15 21.18 28.50 34.49
C CYS A 15 21.49 27.51 33.36
N GLY A 16 22.18 26.41 33.65
CA GLY A 16 22.45 25.34 32.68
C GLY A 16 21.17 24.65 32.21
N LEU A 17 20.25 24.32 33.13
CA LEU A 17 18.97 23.71 32.78
C LEU A 17 18.08 24.65 31.94
N ALA A 18 18.07 25.94 32.28
CA ALA A 18 17.33 26.95 31.50
C ALA A 18 17.88 27.08 30.08
N TRP A 19 19.20 27.11 29.92
CA TRP A 19 19.84 27.14 28.60
C TRP A 19 19.52 25.89 27.76
N LEU A 20 19.56 24.71 28.38
CA LEU A 20 19.25 23.44 27.73
C LEU A 20 17.78 23.37 27.29
N SER A 21 16.86 23.87 28.12
CA SER A 21 15.43 23.97 27.75
C SER A 21 15.21 24.91 26.56
N VAL A 22 15.87 26.07 26.54
CA VAL A 22 15.77 27.02 25.42
C VAL A 22 16.36 26.43 24.15
N ALA A 23 17.50 25.74 24.24
CA ALA A 23 18.12 25.06 23.09
C ALA A 23 17.21 23.96 22.51
N PHE A 24 16.49 23.23 23.37
CA PHE A 24 15.52 22.22 22.95
C PHE A 24 14.29 22.85 22.26
N CYS A 25 13.74 23.94 22.82
CA CYS A 25 12.58 24.65 22.25
C CYS A 25 12.88 25.37 20.92
N LEU A 26 14.10 25.87 20.74
CA LEU A 26 14.52 26.55 19.50
C LEU A 26 14.90 25.58 18.37
N GLY A 27 14.75 24.26 18.59
CA GLY A 27 14.90 23.26 17.54
C GLY A 27 16.34 23.10 17.04
N GLY A 28 17.36 23.48 17.82
CA GLY A 28 18.78 23.30 17.46
C GLY A 28 19.26 21.84 17.50
N ILE A 29 18.40 20.93 17.98
CA ILE A 29 18.65 19.49 18.04
C ILE A 29 17.64 18.81 17.11
N VAL A 30 17.81 19.01 15.80
CA VAL A 30 17.18 18.13 14.81
C VAL A 30 18.13 16.94 14.61
N PRO A 31 17.65 15.70 14.55
CA PRO A 31 18.48 14.57 14.16
C PRO A 31 19.19 14.92 12.84
N TYR A 32 20.51 14.78 12.83
CA TYR A 32 21.37 15.19 11.70
C TYR A 32 20.95 14.52 10.38
N ASP A 33 20.24 13.39 10.47
CA ASP A 33 19.59 12.66 9.38
C ASP A 33 18.66 13.50 8.50
N PHE A 34 18.07 14.59 9.03
CA PHE A 34 17.14 15.44 8.27
C PHE A 34 17.81 16.64 7.60
N VAL A 35 19.00 17.07 8.05
CA VAL A 35 19.68 18.28 7.55
C VAL A 35 20.66 17.94 6.42
N GLU A 36 21.32 16.78 6.49
CA GLU A 36 22.26 16.30 5.47
C GLU A 36 21.97 14.85 5.07
N SER A 37 20.73 14.55 4.65
CA SER A 37 20.45 13.24 4.05
C SER A 37 21.22 13.12 2.73
N LYS A 38 22.40 12.48 2.75
CA LYS A 38 23.16 12.12 1.53
C LYS A 38 22.38 11.17 0.63
N THR A 39 21.34 10.54 1.16
CA THR A 39 20.36 9.75 0.42
C THR A 39 19.29 10.68 -0.13
N PRO A 40 19.16 10.84 -1.46
CA PRO A 40 17.99 11.51 -2.00
C PRO A 40 16.72 10.76 -1.57
N PRO A 41 15.55 11.42 -1.46
CA PRO A 41 14.29 10.74 -1.11
C PRO A 41 13.95 9.54 -2.02
N SER A 42 14.48 9.53 -3.25
CA SER A 42 14.39 8.42 -4.20
C SER A 42 15.30 7.22 -3.90
N ALA A 43 16.36 7.42 -3.11
CA ALA A 43 17.28 6.39 -2.63
C ALA A 43 16.90 5.84 -1.25
N LEU A 44 15.91 6.45 -0.57
CA LEU A 44 15.18 5.78 0.50
C LEU A 44 14.44 4.60 -0.15
N THR A 45 15.10 3.45 -0.18
CA THR A 45 14.50 2.23 -0.67
C THR A 45 13.23 1.97 0.13
N ASP A 46 12.19 1.50 -0.57
CA ASP A 46 10.92 0.97 -0.03
C ASP A 46 11.10 -0.12 1.05
N GLN A 47 12.32 -0.41 1.49
CA GLN A 47 12.72 -1.46 2.43
C GLN A 47 11.92 -1.41 3.75
N TRP A 48 11.52 -0.22 4.19
CA TRP A 48 10.71 -0.03 5.41
C TRP A 48 9.23 0.25 5.12
N ARG A 49 8.86 0.47 3.85
CA ARG A 49 7.48 0.80 3.49
C ARG A 49 6.69 -0.50 3.31
N VAL A 50 5.93 -0.86 4.34
CA VAL A 50 4.93 -1.94 4.23
C VAL A 50 3.75 -1.42 3.42
N LEU A 51 3.69 -1.83 2.15
CA LEU A 51 2.57 -1.48 1.28
C LEU A 51 1.32 -2.26 1.68
N GLY A 52 0.19 -1.55 1.75
CA GLY A 52 -1.13 -2.16 1.89
C GLY A 52 -1.58 -2.87 0.62
N ALA A 53 -2.69 -3.60 0.72
CA ALA A 53 -3.22 -4.39 -0.39
C ALA A 53 -3.62 -3.50 -1.59
N ASP A 54 -4.24 -2.35 -1.36
CA ASP A 54 -4.60 -1.39 -2.42
C ASP A 54 -3.37 -0.81 -3.15
N GLN A 55 -2.29 -0.48 -2.40
CA GLN A 55 -1.06 0.01 -3.03
C GLN A 55 -0.37 -1.09 -3.84
N LEU A 56 -0.36 -2.32 -3.34
CA LEU A 56 0.16 -3.49 -4.06
C LEU A 56 -0.66 -3.79 -5.31
N LEU A 57 -1.98 -3.64 -5.25
CA LEU A 57 -2.88 -3.73 -6.40
C LEU A 57 -2.56 -2.66 -7.44
N SER A 58 -2.37 -1.41 -7.02
CA SER A 58 -1.98 -0.30 -7.92
C SER A 58 -0.62 -0.53 -8.59
N ILE A 59 0.32 -1.21 -7.93
CA ILE A 59 1.59 -1.64 -8.55
C ILE A 59 1.34 -2.72 -9.60
N SER A 60 0.44 -3.66 -9.31
CA SER A 60 0.05 -4.69 -10.26
C SER A 60 -0.54 -4.10 -11.53
N GLU A 61 -1.52 -3.21 -11.40
CA GLU A 61 -2.17 -2.51 -12.53
C GLU A 61 -1.16 -1.76 -13.39
N ARG A 62 -0.25 -1.00 -12.77
CA ARG A 62 0.83 -0.32 -13.50
C ARG A 62 1.76 -1.30 -14.22
N ALA A 63 2.07 -2.44 -13.61
CA ALA A 63 2.88 -3.47 -14.25
C ALA A 63 2.17 -4.12 -15.45
N VAL A 64 0.84 -4.28 -15.38
CA VAL A 64 0.01 -4.74 -16.50
C VAL A 64 0.03 -3.74 -17.66
N LEU A 65 -0.02 -2.44 -17.38
CA LEU A 65 0.12 -1.38 -18.37
C LEU A 65 1.52 -1.37 -19.02
N GLY A 66 2.56 -1.61 -18.22
CA GLY A 66 3.94 -1.80 -18.69
C GLY A 66 4.22 -3.16 -19.34
N ASN A 67 3.18 -3.95 -19.64
CA ASN A 67 3.25 -5.29 -20.24
C ASN A 67 4.14 -6.30 -19.47
N ASN A 68 4.37 -6.07 -18.17
CA ASN A 68 5.19 -6.93 -17.33
C ASN A 68 4.27 -7.81 -16.45
N LEU A 69 3.77 -8.89 -17.04
CA LEU A 69 2.79 -9.78 -16.41
C LEU A 69 3.35 -10.51 -15.18
N THR A 70 4.66 -10.79 -15.13
CA THR A 70 5.28 -11.48 -13.98
C THR A 70 5.38 -10.58 -12.76
N LYS A 71 5.76 -9.30 -12.95
CA LYS A 71 5.74 -8.29 -11.89
C LYS A 71 4.31 -8.01 -11.43
N ALA A 72 3.36 -7.95 -12.37
CA ALA A 72 1.95 -7.75 -12.07
C ALA A 72 1.39 -8.87 -11.20
N GLU A 73 1.61 -10.13 -11.58
CA GLU A 73 1.17 -11.31 -10.83
C GLU A 73 1.73 -11.27 -9.41
N ARG A 74 3.05 -11.06 -9.27
CA ARG A 74 3.69 -11.00 -7.94
C ARG A 74 3.09 -9.91 -7.05
N ALA A 75 2.78 -8.74 -7.61
CA ALA A 75 2.20 -7.63 -6.86
C ALA A 75 0.76 -7.92 -6.43
N ALA A 76 -0.08 -8.46 -7.32
CA ALA A 76 -1.46 -8.82 -6.98
C ALA A 76 -1.53 -10.01 -6.00
N SER A 77 -0.65 -11.01 -6.14
CA SER A 77 -0.54 -12.11 -5.17
C SER A 77 -0.11 -11.60 -3.80
N LYS A 78 0.84 -10.66 -3.73
CA LYS A 78 1.19 -9.99 -2.47
C LYS A 78 0.03 -9.20 -1.87
N ALA A 79 -0.78 -8.53 -2.71
CA ALA A 79 -1.98 -7.84 -2.24
C ALA A 79 -2.95 -8.82 -1.58
N LEU A 80 -3.20 -9.98 -2.22
CA LEU A 80 -4.09 -11.00 -1.68
C LEU A 80 -3.51 -11.72 -0.44
N LEU A 81 -2.17 -11.82 -0.33
CA LEU A 81 -1.53 -12.31 0.91
C LEU A 81 -1.67 -11.33 2.07
N ARG A 82 -1.69 -10.02 1.77
CA ARG A 82 -1.89 -8.97 2.79
C ARG A 82 -3.35 -8.87 3.22
N ASP A 83 -4.26 -8.98 2.27
CA ASP A 83 -5.69 -9.04 2.52
C ASP A 83 -6.31 -10.20 1.72
N PRO A 84 -6.51 -11.37 2.36
CA PRO A 84 -7.13 -12.55 1.73
C PRO A 84 -8.56 -12.34 1.25
N THR A 85 -9.22 -11.27 1.72
CA THR A 85 -10.61 -10.91 1.40
C THR A 85 -10.73 -9.85 0.31
N HIS A 86 -9.59 -9.43 -0.26
CA HIS A 86 -9.56 -8.36 -1.25
C HIS A 86 -10.02 -8.83 -2.64
N GLY A 87 -11.31 -8.66 -2.94
CA GLY A 87 -11.91 -9.05 -4.22
C GLY A 87 -11.26 -8.38 -5.45
N GLY A 88 -10.76 -7.15 -5.32
CA GLY A 88 -10.05 -6.43 -6.38
C GLY A 88 -8.73 -7.10 -6.77
N ALA A 89 -7.95 -7.57 -5.80
CA ALA A 89 -6.69 -8.29 -6.05
C ALA A 89 -6.95 -9.65 -6.71
N ALA A 90 -8.01 -10.36 -6.26
CA ALA A 90 -8.44 -11.59 -6.93
C ALA A 90 -8.88 -11.35 -8.38
N THR A 91 -9.63 -10.27 -8.64
CA THR A 91 -10.05 -9.90 -10.00
C THR A 91 -8.84 -9.57 -10.87
N GLN A 92 -7.87 -8.84 -10.33
CA GLN A 92 -6.65 -8.49 -11.04
C GLN A 92 -5.83 -9.73 -11.40
N LEU A 93 -5.72 -10.71 -10.48
CA LEU A 93 -5.09 -12.00 -10.78
C LEU A 93 -5.84 -12.76 -11.87
N ALA A 94 -7.18 -12.74 -11.88
CA ALA A 94 -7.97 -13.37 -12.94
C ALA A 94 -7.61 -12.80 -14.33
N LEU A 95 -7.56 -11.47 -14.44
CA LEU A 95 -7.18 -10.78 -15.69
C LEU A 95 -5.73 -11.07 -16.08
N ILE A 96 -4.79 -11.09 -15.12
CA ILE A 96 -3.38 -11.39 -15.40
C ILE A 96 -3.22 -12.83 -15.89
N TYR A 97 -3.84 -13.80 -15.21
CA TYR A 97 -3.80 -15.21 -15.61
C TYR A 97 -4.43 -15.43 -16.98
N PHE A 98 -5.51 -14.72 -17.29
CA PHE A 98 -6.10 -14.73 -18.62
C PHE A 98 -5.11 -14.27 -19.69
N ARG A 99 -4.44 -13.13 -19.47
CA ARG A 99 -3.43 -12.61 -20.40
C ARG A 99 -2.21 -13.52 -20.54
N GLN A 100 -1.92 -14.33 -19.52
CA GLN A 100 -0.87 -15.35 -19.54
C GLN A 100 -1.32 -16.69 -20.18
N GLY A 101 -2.60 -16.84 -20.53
CA GLY A 101 -3.16 -18.09 -21.05
C GLY A 101 -3.47 -19.16 -19.98
N LYS A 102 -3.32 -18.82 -18.69
CA LYS A 102 -3.63 -19.71 -17.55
C LYS A 102 -5.13 -19.67 -17.23
N ILE A 103 -5.93 -20.21 -18.15
CA ILE A 103 -7.39 -20.06 -18.12
C ILE A 103 -8.04 -20.64 -16.86
N MET A 104 -7.60 -21.83 -16.41
CA MET A 104 -8.17 -22.46 -15.22
C MET A 104 -7.92 -21.64 -13.94
N ASP A 105 -6.73 -21.04 -13.82
CA ASP A 105 -6.40 -20.19 -12.68
C ASP A 105 -7.14 -18.85 -12.75
N ALA A 106 -7.33 -18.33 -13.97
CA ALA A 106 -8.12 -17.14 -14.20
C ALA A 106 -9.58 -17.33 -13.76
N ASP A 107 -10.23 -18.42 -14.19
CA ASP A 107 -11.61 -18.74 -13.82
C ASP A 107 -11.75 -18.90 -12.29
N ARG A 108 -10.80 -19.59 -11.65
CA ARG A 108 -10.77 -19.77 -10.18
C ARG A 108 -10.67 -18.43 -9.44
N MET A 109 -9.83 -17.52 -9.91
CA MET A 109 -9.68 -16.21 -9.29
C MET A 109 -10.88 -15.30 -9.55
N ALA A 110 -11.52 -15.41 -10.71
CA ALA A 110 -12.74 -14.69 -11.04
C ALA A 110 -13.91 -15.09 -10.13
N GLU A 111 -14.09 -16.39 -9.92
CA GLU A 111 -15.12 -16.93 -9.01
C GLU A 111 -14.85 -16.53 -7.57
N ARG A 112 -13.59 -16.59 -7.13
CA ARG A 112 -13.19 -16.10 -5.81
C ARG A 112 -13.47 -14.61 -5.64
N ALA A 113 -13.14 -13.78 -6.63
CA ALA A 113 -13.38 -12.34 -6.57
C ALA A 113 -14.88 -12.02 -6.39
N GLN A 114 -15.75 -12.77 -7.05
CA GLN A 114 -17.19 -12.62 -6.93
C GLN A 114 -17.70 -12.97 -5.53
N LEU A 115 -17.16 -14.02 -4.90
CA LEU A 115 -17.51 -14.39 -3.53
C LEU A 115 -17.01 -13.36 -2.51
N LEU A 116 -15.83 -12.76 -2.76
CA LEU A 116 -15.22 -11.82 -1.84
C LEU A 116 -15.93 -10.47 -1.82
N TRP A 117 -16.16 -9.86 -3.00
CA TRP A 117 -16.80 -8.54 -3.12
C TRP A 117 -18.03 -8.56 -4.03
N PRO A 118 -19.10 -9.25 -3.64
CA PRO A 118 -20.29 -9.44 -4.48
C PRO A 118 -21.03 -8.13 -4.78
N SER A 119 -21.01 -7.16 -3.87
CA SER A 119 -21.72 -5.88 -4.01
C SER A 119 -20.90 -4.77 -4.66
N ARG A 120 -19.59 -4.98 -4.90
CA ARG A 120 -18.70 -3.91 -5.36
C ARG A 120 -18.77 -3.79 -6.89
N CYS A 121 -19.32 -2.68 -7.40
CA CYS A 121 -19.51 -2.50 -8.84
C CYS A 121 -18.21 -2.55 -9.63
N SER A 122 -17.11 -1.97 -9.14
CA SER A 122 -15.82 -1.96 -9.85
C SER A 122 -15.26 -3.37 -10.09
N THR A 123 -15.42 -4.27 -9.12
CA THR A 123 -15.04 -5.67 -9.22
C THR A 123 -15.95 -6.41 -10.19
N ASN A 124 -17.27 -6.28 -10.04
CA ASN A 124 -18.21 -6.97 -10.92
C ASN A 124 -18.08 -6.52 -12.37
N LEU A 125 -17.89 -5.22 -12.65
CA LEU A 125 -17.67 -4.71 -14.02
C LEU A 125 -16.38 -5.28 -14.63
N SER A 126 -15.32 -5.40 -13.85
CA SER A 126 -14.07 -6.04 -14.29
C SER A 126 -14.26 -7.54 -14.57
N LEU A 127 -15.09 -8.22 -13.78
CA LEU A 127 -15.48 -9.62 -14.04
C LEU A 127 -16.36 -9.76 -15.29
N VAL A 128 -17.28 -8.83 -15.56
CA VAL A 128 -18.04 -8.82 -16.82
C VAL A 128 -17.09 -8.73 -18.01
N LYS A 129 -16.10 -7.82 -17.96
CA LYS A 129 -15.06 -7.72 -19.01
C LYS A 129 -14.28 -9.02 -19.16
N TYR A 130 -13.92 -9.67 -18.04
CA TYR A 130 -13.26 -10.96 -18.06
C TYR A 130 -14.11 -12.04 -18.74
N TRP A 131 -15.37 -12.20 -18.33
CA TRP A 131 -16.28 -13.19 -18.90
C TRP A 131 -16.62 -12.90 -20.36
N GLN A 132 -16.71 -11.62 -20.75
CA GLN A 132 -16.86 -11.21 -22.14
C GLN A 132 -15.64 -11.62 -22.97
N ALA A 133 -14.42 -11.41 -22.48
CA ALA A 133 -13.21 -11.86 -23.16
C ALA A 133 -13.11 -13.40 -23.27
N ARG A 134 -13.77 -14.13 -22.36
CA ARG A 134 -13.93 -15.59 -22.41
C ARG A 134 -15.06 -16.07 -23.35
N GLY A 135 -15.85 -15.16 -23.91
CA GLY A 135 -17.04 -15.49 -24.72
C GLY A 135 -18.28 -15.88 -23.90
N GLN A 136 -18.24 -15.73 -22.58
CA GLN A 136 -19.33 -16.09 -21.65
C GLN A 136 -20.04 -14.84 -21.10
N VAL A 137 -20.47 -13.95 -21.98
CA VAL A 137 -21.06 -12.64 -21.62
C VAL A 137 -22.26 -12.80 -20.68
N GLU A 138 -23.10 -13.80 -20.91
CA GLU A 138 -24.28 -14.08 -20.08
C GLU A 138 -23.91 -14.35 -18.62
N LYS A 139 -22.84 -15.10 -18.36
CA LYS A 139 -22.35 -15.40 -17.00
C LYS A 139 -21.98 -14.11 -16.27
N GLY A 140 -21.29 -13.19 -16.95
CA GLY A 140 -20.92 -11.88 -16.39
C GLY A 140 -22.12 -10.98 -16.11
N LEU A 141 -23.10 -10.90 -17.02
CA LEU A 141 -24.27 -10.03 -16.86
C LEU A 141 -25.26 -10.53 -15.80
N ASN A 142 -25.40 -11.85 -15.67
CA ASN A 142 -26.24 -12.47 -14.65
C ASN A 142 -25.68 -12.28 -13.24
N THR A 143 -24.35 -12.18 -13.11
CA THR A 143 -23.66 -12.03 -11.83
C THR A 143 -23.55 -10.57 -11.37
N LEU A 144 -23.85 -9.60 -12.24
CA LEU A 144 -23.81 -8.18 -11.94
C LEU A 144 -24.99 -7.77 -11.01
N PRO A 145 -24.75 -7.10 -9.86
CA PRO A 145 -25.81 -6.57 -9.01
C PRO A 145 -26.66 -5.53 -9.75
N ALA A 146 -27.96 -5.45 -9.42
CA ALA A 146 -28.88 -4.51 -10.08
C ALA A 146 -28.40 -3.04 -10.01
N GLY A 147 -27.80 -2.63 -8.88
CA GLY A 147 -27.26 -1.28 -8.71
C GLY A 147 -26.04 -0.93 -9.56
N CYS A 148 -25.46 -1.91 -10.28
CA CYS A 148 -24.30 -1.70 -11.15
C CYS A 148 -24.67 -1.79 -12.65
N LYS A 149 -25.95 -2.00 -12.99
CA LYS A 149 -26.45 -2.19 -14.37
C LYS A 149 -26.87 -0.89 -15.08
N THR A 150 -26.76 0.26 -14.41
CA THR A 150 -27.06 1.60 -14.94
C THR A 150 -25.91 2.15 -15.77
#